data_AF-A0A3C1B2C7-F1
#
_entry.id   AF-A0A3C1B2C7-F1
#
_cell.length_a   1.000
_cell.length_b   1.000
_cell.length_c   1.000
_cell.angle_alpha   90.00
_cell.angle_beta   90.00
_cell.angle_gamma   90.00
#
_symmetry.space_group_name_H-M   'P 1'
#
loop_
_entity.id
_entity.type
_entity.pdbx_description
1 polymer ?
#
loop_
_entity_poly.entity_id
_entity_poly.type
_entity_poly.pdbx_seq_one_letter_code
_entity_poly.pdbx_strand_id
1 'polypeptide(L)'
;MSVLAICENVFEVGAAHPDRELFDCLMPTPHGTTYNSYLVVGTEKTALIDAVDPQKINVLLQNLKDAGVQKIDYLISLHTEQDHTGGNEAILRRFPMAKIIVNAKVRELSLTHLHQADEAMTVVNEGD
;
A
#
# COMPACT_ATOMS: atom_id res chain seq x y z
N MET A 1 13.88 9.14 -3.31
CA MET A 1 13.35 8.94 -4.67
C MET A 1 13.64 7.49 -5.05
N SER A 2 12.59 6.68 -5.18
CA SER A 2 12.68 5.27 -5.55
C SER A 2 11.43 4.87 -6.35
N VAL A 3 11.25 5.46 -7.53
CA VAL A 3 10.30 4.93 -8.50
C VAL A 3 11.10 4.05 -9.45
N LEU A 4 10.93 2.74 -9.35
CA LEU A 4 11.66 1.76 -10.15
C LEU A 4 10.71 1.07 -11.12
N ALA A 5 10.98 1.17 -12.43
CA ALA A 5 10.24 0.39 -13.43
C ALA A 5 10.66 -1.09 -13.33
N ILE A 6 9.68 -1.97 -13.11
CA ILE A 6 9.88 -3.43 -13.09
C ILE A 6 9.67 -4.00 -14.49
N CYS A 7 8.54 -3.66 -15.09
CA CYS A 7 8.20 -3.96 -16.47
C CYS A 7 7.26 -2.87 -17.01
N GLU A 8 6.76 -3.06 -18.23
CA GLU A 8 5.85 -2.10 -18.84
C GLU A 8 4.63 -1.87 -17.93
N ASN A 9 4.39 -0.59 -17.60
CA ASN A 9 3.28 -0.13 -16.76
C ASN A 9 3.27 -0.63 -15.30
N VAL A 10 4.35 -1.26 -14.81
CA VAL A 10 4.47 -1.72 -13.42
C VAL A 10 5.71 -1.12 -12.77
N PHE A 11 5.49 -0.44 -11.65
CA PHE A 11 6.51 0.30 -10.93
C PHE A 11 6.52 -0.05 -9.45
N GLU A 12 7.70 -0.20 -8.86
CA GLU A 12 7.88 -0.16 -7.40
C GLU A 12 7.93 1.31 -6.96
N VAL A 13 7.10 1.66 -5.97
CA VAL A 13 6.93 3.04 -5.48
C VAL A 13 6.94 3.12 -3.94
N GLY A 14 7.27 2.02 -3.28
CA GLY A 14 7.27 1.86 -1.82
C GLY A 14 8.37 2.67 -1.12
N ALA A 15 8.88 2.16 -0.01
CA ALA A 15 9.80 2.92 0.83
C ALA A 15 10.88 2.06 1.46
N ALA A 16 12.12 2.53 1.35
CA ALA A 16 13.23 2.00 2.13
C ALA A 16 13.18 2.50 3.59
N HIS A 17 13.51 1.59 4.51
CA HIS A 17 13.65 1.86 5.94
C HIS A 17 15.02 1.34 6.44
N PRO A 18 16.14 1.97 6.01
CA PRO A 18 17.48 1.52 6.39
C PRO A 18 17.75 1.60 7.89
N ASP A 19 17.14 2.58 8.57
CA ASP A 19 17.33 2.83 10.00
C ASP A 19 16.36 2.04 10.90
N ARG A 20 15.59 1.09 10.34
CA ARG A 20 14.75 0.19 11.16
C ARG A 20 15.70 -0.77 11.86
N GLU A 21 15.74 -0.73 13.19
CA GLU A 21 16.59 -1.65 13.98
C GLU A 21 15.87 -2.95 14.35
N LEU A 22 14.55 -2.90 14.55
CA LEU A 22 13.72 -4.03 14.96
C LEU A 22 12.48 -4.15 14.07
N PHE A 23 12.29 -5.29 13.44
CA PHE A 23 11.03 -5.72 12.83
C PHE A 23 10.10 -6.29 13.92
N ASP A 24 8.82 -5.88 13.91
CA ASP A 24 7.82 -6.18 14.95
C ASP A 24 8.28 -6.00 16.39
N CYS A 25 9.17 -5.03 16.62
CA CYS A 25 9.78 -4.77 17.93
C CYS A 25 10.47 -6.01 18.55
N LEU A 26 10.81 -7.01 17.72
CA LEU A 26 11.29 -8.32 18.18
C LEU A 26 12.54 -8.77 17.44
N MET A 27 12.52 -8.75 16.10
CA MET A 27 13.59 -9.32 15.28
C MET A 27 14.55 -8.23 14.80
N PRO A 28 15.87 -8.36 15.01
CA PRO A 28 16.82 -7.36 14.55
C PRO A 28 16.92 -7.30 13.03
N THR A 29 17.00 -6.09 12.49
CA THR A 29 17.18 -5.80 11.06
C THR A 29 18.51 -5.06 10.83
N PRO A 30 19.66 -5.77 10.81
CA PRO A 30 20.99 -5.15 10.73
C PRO A 30 21.26 -4.37 9.43
N HIS A 31 20.38 -4.53 8.43
CA HIS A 31 20.44 -3.81 7.15
C HIS A 31 19.15 -3.02 6.88
N GLY A 32 18.34 -2.78 7.92
CA GLY A 32 17.01 -2.21 7.78
C GLY A 32 16.04 -3.14 7.06
N THR A 33 14.98 -2.55 6.50
CA THR A 33 13.98 -3.24 5.70
C THR A 33 13.45 -2.34 4.59
N THR A 34 12.56 -2.87 3.75
CA THR A 34 11.79 -2.11 2.78
C THR A 34 10.31 -2.47 2.92
N TYR A 35 9.43 -1.52 2.60
CA TYR A 35 8.00 -1.75 2.42
C TYR A 35 7.70 -1.52 0.95
N ASN A 36 7.47 -2.59 0.21
CA ASN A 36 7.37 -2.52 -1.24
C ASN A 36 5.90 -2.32 -1.62
N SER A 37 5.61 -1.23 -2.31
CA SER A 37 4.29 -0.98 -2.89
C SER A 37 4.42 -0.93 -4.40
N TYR A 38 3.43 -1.48 -5.12
CA TYR A 38 3.50 -1.58 -6.59
C TYR A 38 2.39 -0.77 -7.24
N LEU A 39 2.78 0.11 -8.15
CA LEU A 39 1.86 0.86 -9.00
C LEU A 39 1.69 0.14 -10.33
N VAL A 40 0.44 -0.19 -10.66
CA VAL A 40 0.04 -0.77 -11.94
C VAL A 40 -0.80 0.24 -12.72
N VAL A 41 -0.31 0.65 -13.89
CA VAL A 41 -0.94 1.66 -14.73
C VAL A 41 -1.65 0.97 -15.90
N GLY A 42 -2.93 0.67 -15.74
CA GLY A 42 -3.76 0.18 -16.84
C GLY A 42 -4.13 1.29 -17.83
N THR A 43 -4.74 0.90 -18.95
CA THR A 43 -5.24 1.82 -19.98
C THR A 43 -6.38 2.71 -19.45
N GLU A 44 -7.23 2.18 -18.57
CA GLU A 44 -8.39 2.88 -18.02
C GLU A 44 -8.29 3.15 -16.50
N LYS A 45 -7.52 2.34 -15.80
CA LYS A 45 -7.54 2.23 -14.34
C LYS A 45 -6.13 2.14 -13.78
N THR A 46 -5.91 2.78 -12.64
CA THR A 46 -4.63 2.70 -11.92
C THR A 46 -4.83 2.00 -10.59
N ALA A 47 -4.00 1.00 -10.31
CA ALA A 47 -4.01 0.26 -9.06
C ALA A 47 -2.71 0.48 -8.28
N LEU A 48 -2.82 0.60 -6.97
CA LEU A 48 -1.71 0.54 -6.03
C LEU A 48 -1.88 -0.75 -5.21
N ILE A 49 -0.85 -1.59 -5.19
CA ILE A 49 -0.80 -2.84 -4.43
C ILE A 49 0.03 -2.59 -3.18
N ASP A 50 -0.62 -2.79 -2.03
CA ASP A 50 -0.20 -2.46 -0.68
C ASP A 50 0.20 -0.98 -0.50
N ALA A 51 0.19 -0.53 0.75
CA ALA A 51 0.78 0.74 1.16
C ALA A 51 2.14 0.47 1.82
N VAL A 52 2.50 1.26 2.82
CA VAL A 52 3.72 1.13 3.61
C VAL A 52 3.41 1.35 5.09
N ASP A 53 4.37 1.00 5.95
CA ASP A 53 4.37 1.38 7.36
C ASP A 53 4.05 2.88 7.53
N PRO A 54 3.20 3.27 8.50
CA PRO A 54 2.82 4.66 8.73
C PRO A 54 4.00 5.63 8.85
N GLN A 55 5.15 5.19 9.37
CA GLN A 55 6.36 6.01 9.48
C GLN A 55 6.96 6.39 8.12
N LYS A 56 6.62 5.62 7.07
CA LYS A 56 7.13 5.80 5.70
C LYS A 56 6.09 6.34 4.72
N ILE A 57 4.88 6.67 5.19
CA ILE A 57 3.80 7.15 4.32
C ILE A 57 4.17 8.38 3.49
N ASN A 58 4.94 9.31 4.05
CA ASN A 58 5.39 10.50 3.34
C ASN A 58 6.33 10.17 2.17
N VAL A 59 7.11 9.09 2.29
CA VAL A 59 7.99 8.61 1.22
C VAL A 59 7.15 8.04 0.08
N LEU A 60 6.17 7.17 0.38
CA LEU A 60 5.25 6.62 -0.61
C LEU A 60 4.48 7.75 -1.34
N LEU A 61 3.90 8.70 -0.59
CA LEU A 61 3.16 9.82 -1.18
C LEU A 61 4.04 10.69 -2.09
N GLN A 62 5.31 10.88 -1.72
CA GLN A 62 6.27 11.61 -2.54
C GLN A 62 6.64 10.82 -3.80
N ASN A 63 6.89 9.51 -3.68
CA ASN A 63 7.18 8.65 -4.83
C ASN A 63 5.99 8.60 -5.82
N LEU A 64 4.75 8.50 -5.34
CA LEU A 64 3.55 8.57 -6.18
C LEU A 64 3.43 9.92 -6.90
N LYS A 65 3.76 11.02 -6.21
CA LYS A 65 3.79 12.35 -6.81
C LYS A 65 4.87 12.46 -7.90
N ASP A 66 6.07 11.95 -7.64
CA ASP A 66 7.20 11.99 -8.57
C ASP A 66 6.94 11.09 -9.80
N ALA A 67 6.22 9.98 -9.61
CA ALA A 67 5.70 9.14 -10.69
C ALA A 67 4.54 9.79 -11.49
N GLY A 68 4.11 10.99 -11.11
CA GLY A 68 3.04 11.73 -11.80
C GLY A 68 1.64 11.15 -11.57
N VAL A 69 1.43 10.35 -10.53
CA VAL A 69 0.15 9.71 -10.25
C VAL A 69 -0.87 10.77 -9.81
N GLN A 70 -1.87 10.99 -10.65
CA GLN A 70 -2.98 11.91 -10.36
C GLN A 70 -4.20 11.20 -9.77
N LYS A 71 -4.31 9.88 -9.98
CA LYS A 71 -5.47 9.09 -9.64
C LYS A 71 -5.06 7.66 -9.27
N ILE A 72 -5.73 7.12 -8.26
CA ILE A 72 -5.73 5.69 -7.92
C ILE A 72 -7.19 5.27 -7.92
N ASP A 73 -7.52 4.26 -8.72
CA ASP A 73 -8.86 3.65 -8.75
C ASP A 73 -8.97 2.54 -7.70
N TYR A 74 -7.90 1.77 -7.52
CA TYR A 74 -7.87 0.61 -6.66
C TYR A 74 -6.66 0.66 -5.72
N LEU A 75 -6.91 0.49 -4.42
CA LEU A 75 -5.90 0.20 -3.42
C LEU A 75 -6.07 -1.26 -3.02
N ILE A 76 -5.22 -2.14 -3.56
CA ILE A 76 -5.28 -3.57 -3.30
C ILE A 76 -4.50 -3.83 -2.02
N SER A 77 -5.14 -4.38 -0.99
CA SER A 77 -4.50 -4.74 0.28
C SER A 77 -4.46 -6.26 0.41
N LEU A 78 -3.27 -6.84 0.25
CA LEU A 78 -3.07 -8.30 0.21
C LEU A 78 -2.97 -8.92 1.61
N HIS A 79 -2.44 -8.15 2.57
CA HIS A 79 -2.18 -8.55 3.95
C HIS A 79 -2.60 -7.42 4.89
N THR A 80 -3.05 -7.72 6.12
CA THR A 80 -3.65 -6.72 7.03
C THR A 80 -2.66 -6.08 8.00
N GLU A 81 -1.42 -6.52 8.03
CA GLU A 81 -0.47 -5.97 9.00
C GLU A 81 -0.14 -4.51 8.70
N GLN A 82 0.20 -3.75 9.75
CA GLN A 82 0.28 -2.29 9.68
C GLN A 82 1.43 -1.80 8.81
N ASP A 83 2.48 -2.60 8.63
CA ASP A 83 3.57 -2.33 7.72
C ASP A 83 3.18 -2.44 6.23
N HIS A 84 2.04 -3.09 5.94
CA HIS A 84 1.43 -3.15 4.60
C HIS A 84 0.24 -2.19 4.43
N THR A 85 -0.62 -2.08 5.44
CA THR A 85 -1.93 -1.40 5.32
C THR A 85 -2.11 -0.20 6.25
N GLY A 86 -1.16 0.05 7.16
CA GLY A 86 -1.23 1.20 8.05
C GLY A 86 -1.23 2.54 7.31
N GLY A 87 -0.70 2.58 6.08
CA GLY A 87 -0.75 3.74 5.20
C GLY A 87 -2.08 3.98 4.47
N ASN A 88 -3.02 3.02 4.47
CA ASN A 88 -4.23 3.07 3.61
C ASN A 88 -5.06 4.34 3.80
N GLU A 89 -5.29 4.76 5.05
CA GLU A 89 -6.08 5.97 5.36
C GLU A 89 -5.46 7.24 4.77
N ALA A 90 -4.14 7.34 4.75
CA ALA A 90 -3.45 8.48 4.14
C ALA A 90 -3.55 8.45 2.61
N ILE A 91 -3.50 7.26 2.01
CA ILE A 91 -3.75 7.07 0.57
C ILE A 91 -5.18 7.48 0.22
N LEU A 92 -6.18 7.02 0.97
CA LEU A 92 -7.59 7.39 0.75
C LEU A 92 -7.82 8.90 0.92
N ARG A 93 -7.19 9.56 1.91
CA ARG A 93 -7.25 11.02 2.02
C ARG A 93 -6.66 11.73 0.79
N ARG A 94 -5.61 11.18 0.18
CA ARG A 94 -4.98 11.75 -1.02
C ARG A 94 -5.76 11.44 -2.30
N PHE A 95 -6.35 10.25 -2.38
CA PHE A 95 -7.07 9.70 -3.52
C PHE A 95 -8.46 9.21 -3.06
N PRO A 96 -9.40 10.11 -2.75
CA PRO A 96 -10.67 9.77 -2.09
C PRO A 96 -11.63 8.93 -2.96
N MET A 97 -11.35 8.80 -4.25
CA MET A 97 -12.12 7.96 -5.17
C MET A 97 -11.62 6.51 -5.25
N ALA A 98 -10.49 6.20 -4.60
CA ALA A 98 -9.93 4.86 -4.59
C ALA A 98 -10.82 3.91 -3.78
N LYS A 99 -11.00 2.69 -4.29
CA LYS A 99 -11.65 1.60 -3.56
C LYS A 99 -10.59 0.67 -3.00
N ILE A 100 -10.75 0.28 -1.74
CA ILE A 100 -9.88 -0.74 -1.15
C ILE A 100 -10.37 -2.11 -1.64
N ILE A 101 -9.49 -2.90 -2.25
CA ILE A 101 -9.78 -4.26 -2.72
C ILE A 101 -9.10 -5.26 -1.80
N VAL A 102 -9.88 -6.18 -1.24
CA VAL A 102 -9.44 -7.13 -0.19
C VAL A 102 -10.11 -8.48 -0.38
N ASN A 103 -9.56 -9.53 0.25
CA ASN A 103 -10.32 -10.76 0.46
C ASN A 103 -11.15 -10.69 1.75
N ALA A 104 -11.98 -11.71 1.98
CA ALA A 104 -12.87 -11.74 3.15
C ALA A 104 -12.11 -11.70 4.50
N LYS A 105 -10.93 -12.35 4.59
CA LYS A 105 -10.12 -12.40 5.82
C LYS A 105 -9.46 -11.05 6.10
N VAL A 106 -8.94 -10.38 5.08
CA VAL A 106 -8.34 -9.05 5.22
C VAL A 106 -9.39 -8.03 5.63
N ARG A 107 -10.61 -8.10 5.07
CA ARG A 107 -11.73 -7.26 5.52
C ARG A 107 -12.03 -7.45 7.01
N GLU A 108 -12.20 -8.70 7.44
CA GLU A 108 -12.48 -9.04 8.85
C GLU A 108 -11.42 -8.46 9.80
N LEU A 109 -10.13 -8.66 9.48
CA LEU A 109 -9.03 -8.18 10.29
C LEU A 109 -8.90 -6.65 10.24
N SER A 110 -9.18 -6.02 9.10
CA SER A 110 -9.08 -4.56 8.93
C SER A 110 -10.15 -3.84 9.75
N LEU A 111 -11.37 -4.39 9.80
CA LEU A 111 -12.44 -3.89 10.67
C LEU A 111 -12.07 -4.02 12.15
N THR A 112 -11.53 -5.18 12.51
CA THR A 112 -11.26 -5.54 13.91
C THR A 112 -10.04 -4.80 14.48
N HIS A 113 -8.95 -4.71 13.72
CA HIS A 113 -7.65 -4.25 14.20
C HIS A 113 -7.25 -2.87 13.72
N LEU A 114 -7.75 -2.43 12.56
CA LEU A 114 -7.39 -1.15 11.96
C LEU A 114 -8.54 -0.13 11.96
N HIS A 115 -9.76 -0.57 12.28
CA HIS A 115 -10.98 0.24 12.28
C HIS A 115 -11.21 0.96 10.94
N GLN A 116 -10.78 0.34 9.84
CA GLN A 116 -11.03 0.85 8.49
C GLN A 116 -12.52 0.77 8.17
N ALA A 117 -13.05 1.77 7.46
CA ALA A 117 -14.47 1.82 7.12
C ALA A 117 -14.83 0.67 6.17
N ASP A 118 -15.84 -0.11 6.56
CA ASP A 118 -16.32 -1.25 5.76
C ASP A 118 -16.73 -0.85 4.34
N GLU A 119 -17.34 0.32 4.23
CA GLU A 119 -17.93 0.85 3.00
C GLU A 119 -16.88 1.25 1.96
N ALA A 120 -15.62 1.43 2.39
CA ALA A 120 -14.50 1.69 1.51
C ALA A 120 -13.90 0.40 0.90
N MET A 121 -14.29 -0.77 1.40
CA MET A 121 -13.74 -2.06 1.01
C MET A 121 -14.67 -2.82 0.05
N THR A 122 -14.08 -3.38 -1.01
CA THR A 122 -14.72 -4.32 -1.93
C THR A 122 -14.05 -5.68 -1.76
N VAL A 123 -14.83 -6.70 -1.42
CA VAL A 123 -14.36 -8.07 -1.24
C VAL A 123 -14.34 -8.80 -2.58
N VAL A 124 -13.22 -9.46 -2.88
CA VAL A 124 -13.07 -10.37 -4.04
C VAL A 124 -12.78 -11.80 -3.56
N ASN A 125 -13.18 -12.79 -4.36
CA ASN A 125 -12.89 -14.21 -4.12
C ASN A 125 -11.70 -14.69 -4.94
N GLU A 126 -11.28 -15.92 -4.67
CA GLU A 126 -10.27 -16.58 -5.49
C GLU A 126 -10.78 -16.77 -6.93
N GLY A 127 -10.04 -16.23 -7.90
CA GLY A 127 -10.37 -16.33 -9.31
C GLY A 127 -11.28 -15.22 -9.87
N ASP A 128 -11.69 -14.25 -9.04
CA ASP A 128 -12.44 -13.06 -9.46
C ASP A 128 -11.56 -11.99 -10.12
#